data_AF-A0A2H0WZM6-F1
#
_entry.id   AF-A0A2H0WZM6-F1
#
_cell.length_a   1.000
_cell.length_b   1.000
_cell.length_c   1.000
_cell.angle_alpha   90.00
_cell.angle_beta   90.00
_cell.angle_gamma   90.00
#
_symmetry.space_group_name_H-M   'P 1'
#
loop_
_entity.id
_entity.type
_entity.pdbx_description
1 polymer ?
#
loop_
_entity_poly.entity_id
_entity_poly.type
_entity_poly.pdbx_seq_one_letter_code
_entity_poly.pdbx_strand_id
1 'polypeptide(L)'
;MDKSVLTIITLNSPGITDFAMARNALLAKAKTPWVLFLDSDETLSSALESEIDLAINHEPSTIYSAFAIPRLDTFLGRELKHGETGSAQFVRLARRDYGLWIRPVHEVLVPVGARHGSPAKIGVLKNPILHTPHPTIASFLDKINLYSTLEADYRFKQGIKSSL
;
A
#
# COMPACT_ATOMS: atom_id res chain seq x y z
N MET A 1 -6.59 18.41 24.83
CA MET A 1 -6.55 18.07 23.40
C MET A 1 -6.37 16.57 23.33
N ASP A 2 -7.42 15.86 22.96
CA ASP A 2 -7.43 14.40 22.96
C ASP A 2 -6.50 13.93 21.83
N LYS A 3 -5.39 13.26 22.19
CA LYS A 3 -4.50 12.66 21.19
C LYS A 3 -5.32 11.58 20.51
N SER A 4 -5.65 11.78 19.23
CA SER A 4 -6.24 10.75 18.38
C SER A 4 -5.50 9.43 18.62
N VAL A 5 -6.21 8.45 19.17
CA VAL A 5 -5.61 7.17 19.56
C VAL A 5 -5.20 6.42 18.28
N LEU A 6 -3.91 6.44 17.97
CA LEU A 6 -3.34 5.62 16.91
C LEU A 6 -3.58 4.14 17.24
N THR A 7 -4.30 3.45 16.35
CA THR A 7 -4.53 2.01 16.47
C THR A 7 -3.70 1.28 15.43
N ILE A 8 -2.82 0.38 15.89
CA ILE A 8 -1.98 -0.45 15.02
C ILE A 8 -2.55 -1.87 15.02
N ILE A 9 -2.83 -2.40 13.84
CA ILE A 9 -3.27 -3.78 13.65
C ILE A 9 -2.19 -4.50 12.85
N THR A 10 -1.47 -5.41 13.50
CA THR A 10 -0.38 -6.17 12.87
C THR A 10 -0.86 -7.57 12.50
N LEU A 11 -0.52 -8.03 11.29
CA LEU A 11 -0.64 -9.43 10.89
C LEU A 11 0.76 -10.04 10.86
N ASN A 12 1.02 -10.95 11.79
CA ASN A 12 2.24 -11.76 11.78
C ASN A 12 1.87 -13.22 11.49
N SER A 13 1.71 -13.52 10.21
CA SER A 13 1.36 -14.86 9.74
C SER A 13 2.34 -15.29 8.64
N PRO A 14 3.07 -16.40 8.82
CA PRO A 14 3.94 -16.91 7.78
C PRO A 14 3.11 -17.48 6.61
N GLY A 15 3.66 -17.45 5.40
CA GLY A 15 3.07 -18.12 4.24
C GLY A 15 1.84 -17.43 3.63
N ILE A 16 1.72 -16.11 3.75
CA ILE A 16 0.67 -15.35 3.04
C ILE A 16 0.92 -15.46 1.53
N THR A 17 -0.05 -16.04 0.82
CA THR A 17 -0.03 -16.16 -0.65
C THR A 17 -1.01 -15.21 -1.34
N ASP A 18 -1.90 -14.58 -0.57
CA ASP A 18 -2.86 -13.58 -1.05
C ASP A 18 -2.82 -12.37 -0.10
N PHE A 19 -2.01 -11.38 -0.47
CA PHE A 19 -1.83 -10.18 0.32
C PHE A 19 -3.09 -9.32 0.33
N ALA A 20 -3.86 -9.27 -0.77
CA ALA A 20 -5.10 -8.51 -0.83
C ALA A 20 -6.14 -9.05 0.16
N MET A 21 -6.29 -10.37 0.23
CA MET A 21 -7.18 -11.02 1.20
C MET A 21 -6.76 -10.68 2.63
N ALA A 22 -5.45 -10.74 2.92
CA ALA A 22 -4.90 -10.36 4.22
C ALA A 22 -5.20 -8.89 4.56
N ARG A 23 -4.95 -7.95 3.65
CA ARG A 23 -5.24 -6.52 3.83
C ARG A 23 -6.72 -6.26 4.05
N ASN A 24 -7.59 -6.91 3.29
CA ASN A 24 -9.04 -6.78 3.45
C ASN A 24 -9.53 -7.32 4.81
N ALA A 25 -8.96 -8.42 5.29
CA ALA A 25 -9.28 -8.97 6.61
C ALA A 25 -8.87 -8.04 7.75
N LEU A 26 -7.75 -7.31 7.61
CA LEU A 26 -7.35 -6.27 8.57
C LEU A 26 -8.20 -5.01 8.45
N LEU A 27 -8.52 -4.58 7.22
CA LEU A 27 -9.38 -3.44 6.94
C LEU A 27 -10.76 -3.59 7.59
N ALA A 28 -11.32 -4.80 7.57
CA ALA A 28 -12.59 -5.12 8.24
C ALA A 28 -12.54 -4.93 9.77
N LYS A 29 -11.35 -4.99 10.38
CA LYS A 29 -11.14 -4.77 11.82
C LYS A 29 -10.88 -3.30 12.17
N ALA A 30 -10.52 -2.47 11.19
CA ALA A 30 -10.25 -1.06 11.39
C ALA A 30 -11.52 -0.31 11.83
N LYS A 31 -11.40 0.56 12.83
CA LYS A 31 -12.52 1.35 13.37
C LYS A 31 -12.39 2.85 13.09
N THR A 32 -11.22 3.27 12.64
CA THR A 32 -10.92 4.67 12.30
C THR A 32 -11.43 5.02 10.90
N PRO A 33 -11.72 6.30 10.61
CA PRO A 33 -12.13 6.73 9.28
C PRO A 33 -11.04 6.54 8.23
N TRP A 34 -9.79 6.79 8.61
CA TRP A 34 -8.61 6.65 7.76
C TRP A 34 -7.79 5.43 8.17
N VAL A 35 -7.23 4.75 7.17
CA VAL A 35 -6.38 3.58 7.31
C VAL A 35 -5.13 3.78 6.46
N LEU A 36 -3.97 3.63 7.09
CA LEU A 36 -2.68 3.55 6.42
C LEU A 36 -2.28 2.07 6.32
N PHE A 37 -1.97 1.61 5.11
CA PHE A 37 -1.39 0.30 4.86
C PHE A 37 0.13 0.45 4.79
N LEU A 38 0.85 -0.38 5.54
CA LEU A 38 2.31 -0.37 5.61
C LEU A 38 2.82 -1.81 5.62
N ASP A 39 3.81 -2.11 4.79
CA ASP A 39 4.49 -3.40 4.78
C ASP A 39 5.56 -3.45 5.89
N SER A 40 6.02 -4.65 6.28
CA SER A 40 6.91 -4.82 7.44
C SER A 40 8.33 -4.23 7.26
N ASP A 41 8.71 -3.98 6.01
CA ASP A 41 9.97 -3.38 5.56
C ASP A 41 9.82 -1.91 5.16
N GLU A 42 8.66 -1.31 5.47
CA GLU A 42 8.36 0.11 5.23
C GLU A 42 8.38 0.91 6.55
N THR A 43 8.80 2.18 6.49
CA THR A 43 8.87 3.09 7.64
C THR A 43 8.48 4.50 7.23
N LEU A 44 7.85 5.23 8.15
CA LEU A 44 7.46 6.62 7.95
C LEU A 44 8.57 7.57 8.41
N SER A 45 8.80 8.63 7.65
CA SER A 45 9.58 9.78 8.13
C SER A 45 8.70 10.70 8.97
N SER A 46 9.29 11.45 9.90
CA SER A 46 8.56 12.47 10.68
C SER A 46 7.87 13.52 9.80
N ALA A 47 8.45 13.81 8.64
CA ALA A 47 7.85 14.69 7.62
C ALA A 47 6.58 14.07 7.02
N LEU A 48 6.61 12.78 6.68
CA LEU A 48 5.44 12.07 6.18
C LEU A 48 4.35 11.92 7.25
N GLU A 49 4.72 11.64 8.50
CA GLU A 49 3.76 11.61 9.62
C GLU A 49 3.02 12.94 9.77
N SER A 50 3.76 14.05 9.73
CA SER A 50 3.18 15.39 9.81
C SER A 50 2.30 15.71 8.61
N GLU A 51 2.70 15.28 7.41
CA GLU A 51 1.93 15.48 6.18
C GLU A 51 0.63 14.65 6.18
N ILE A 52 0.66 13.42 6.69
CA ILE A 52 -0.53 12.57 6.85
C ILE A 52 -1.50 13.22 7.83
N ASP A 53 -1.02 13.70 8.98
CA ASP A 53 -1.84 14.38 9.99
C ASP A 53 -2.56 15.60 9.39
N LEU A 54 -1.82 16.44 8.66
CA LEU A 54 -2.39 17.57 7.93
C LEU A 54 -3.43 17.12 6.88
N ALA A 55 -3.13 16.09 6.10
CA ALA A 55 -4.00 15.62 5.02
C ALA A 55 -5.33 15.04 5.50
N ILE A 56 -5.36 14.41 6.69
CA ILE A 56 -6.58 13.78 7.22
C ILE A 56 -7.38 14.70 8.16
N ASN A 57 -6.71 15.64 8.85
CA ASN A 57 -7.35 16.50 9.85
C ASN A 57 -7.67 17.92 9.35
N HIS A 58 -7.03 18.40 8.27
CA HIS A 58 -7.23 19.74 7.73
C HIS A 58 -7.83 19.75 6.31
N GLU A 59 -8.59 20.81 5.99
CA GLU A 59 -9.47 20.88 4.82
C GLU A 59 -8.76 21.06 3.46
N PRO A 60 -9.39 20.59 2.35
CA PRO A 60 -10.64 19.84 2.33
C PRO A 60 -10.33 18.33 2.28
N SER A 61 -10.11 17.70 3.44
CA SER A 61 -10.15 16.24 3.62
C SER A 61 -11.52 15.62 3.25
N THR A 62 -12.45 16.45 2.74
CA THR A 62 -13.74 16.12 2.15
C THR A 62 -13.68 15.81 0.64
N ILE A 63 -12.68 16.27 -0.12
CA ILE A 63 -12.60 15.99 -1.58
C ILE A 63 -11.84 14.71 -1.93
N TYR A 64 -10.88 14.31 -1.10
CA TYR A 64 -10.07 13.11 -1.32
C TYR A 64 -10.58 11.96 -0.46
N SER A 65 -10.65 10.77 -1.05
CA SER A 65 -10.99 9.54 -0.31
C SER A 65 -9.80 8.59 -0.18
N ALA A 66 -8.70 8.90 -0.86
CA ALA A 66 -7.45 8.19 -0.76
C ALA A 66 -6.28 9.10 -1.14
N PHE A 67 -5.09 8.71 -0.71
CA PHE A 67 -3.83 9.37 -1.04
C PHE A 67 -2.82 8.33 -1.54
N ALA A 68 -2.25 8.63 -2.70
CA ALA A 68 -1.05 7.97 -3.17
C ALA A 68 0.18 8.57 -2.47
N ILE A 69 1.08 7.71 -2.00
CA ILE A 69 2.29 8.11 -1.30
C ILE A 69 3.48 7.60 -2.13
N PRO A 70 4.47 8.46 -2.43
CA PRO A 70 5.69 8.01 -3.09
C PRO A 70 6.43 7.02 -2.19
N ARG A 71 7.23 6.15 -2.80
CA ARG A 71 8.10 5.23 -2.08
C ARG A 71 9.55 5.50 -2.43
N LEU A 72 10.41 5.54 -1.41
CA LEU A 72 11.85 5.64 -1.58
C LEU A 72 12.46 4.26 -1.27
N ASP A 73 12.84 3.56 -2.33
CA ASP A 73 13.41 2.22 -2.23
C ASP A 73 14.92 2.27 -1.96
N THR A 74 15.36 1.49 -0.97
CA THR A 74 16.77 1.25 -0.69
C THR A 74 17.12 -0.19 -1.02
N PHE A 75 18.11 -0.40 -1.89
CA PHE A 75 18.61 -1.72 -2.25
C PHE A 75 20.08 -1.83 -1.89
N LEU A 76 20.40 -2.81 -1.03
CA LEU A 76 21.77 -3.08 -0.55
C LEU A 76 22.49 -1.82 -0.04
N GLY A 77 21.77 -1.00 0.75
CA GLY A 77 22.29 0.22 1.35
C GLY A 77 22.39 1.42 0.41
N ARG A 78 21.80 1.35 -0.79
CA ARG A 78 21.76 2.48 -1.73
C ARG A 78 20.33 2.83 -2.11
N GLU A 79 19.99 4.11 -2.03
CA GLU A 79 18.71 4.62 -2.52
C GLU A 79 18.61 4.49 -4.04
N LEU A 80 17.48 4.00 -4.51
CA LEU A 80 17.14 3.91 -5.92
C LEU A 80 16.37 5.18 -6.32
N LYS A 81 17.02 6.03 -7.12
CA LYS A 81 16.45 7.32 -7.59
C LYS A 81 15.83 7.26 -8.99
N HIS A 82 16.05 6.16 -9.72
CA HIS A 82 15.64 5.99 -11.12
C HIS A 82 15.14 4.55 -11.34
N GLY A 83 14.46 4.32 -12.47
CA GLY A 83 13.85 3.02 -12.79
C GLY A 83 12.39 2.94 -12.37
N GLU A 84 11.81 1.73 -12.39
CA GLU A 84 10.40 1.49 -12.04
C GLU A 84 10.01 2.02 -10.65
N THR A 85 10.98 2.13 -9.74
CA THR A 85 10.80 2.62 -8.37
C THR A 85 10.98 4.13 -8.20
N GLY A 86 11.63 4.82 -9.13
CA GLY A 86 12.00 6.24 -8.97
C GLY A 86 10.82 7.23 -8.96
N SER A 87 9.67 6.84 -9.50
CA SER A 87 8.44 7.66 -9.54
C SER A 87 7.19 6.89 -9.10
N ALA A 88 7.36 5.71 -8.49
CA ALA A 88 6.25 4.88 -8.09
C ALA A 88 5.47 5.52 -6.93
N GLN A 89 4.16 5.65 -7.11
CA GLN A 89 3.24 6.15 -6.10
C GLN A 89 2.16 5.09 -5.87
N PHE A 90 2.00 4.70 -4.61
CA PHE A 90 1.05 3.66 -4.23
C PHE A 90 -0.04 4.26 -3.37
N VAL A 91 -1.30 3.89 -3.64
CA VAL A 91 -2.41 4.23 -2.74
C VAL A 91 -2.20 3.47 -1.43
N ARG A 92 -1.79 4.18 -0.39
CA ARG A 92 -1.39 3.62 0.91
C ARG A 92 -2.23 4.16 2.05
N LEU A 93 -2.74 5.39 1.93
CA LEU A 93 -3.64 6.01 2.88
C LEU A 93 -5.03 6.14 2.23
N ALA A 94 -6.05 5.56 2.84
CA ALA A 94 -7.40 5.62 2.29
C ALA A 94 -8.46 5.70 3.39
N ARG A 95 -9.63 6.23 3.05
CA ARG A 95 -10.80 6.06 3.90
C ARG A 95 -11.11 4.57 3.99
N ARG A 96 -11.53 4.12 5.17
CA ARG A 96 -11.83 2.72 5.44
C ARG A 96 -12.89 2.15 4.48
N ASP A 97 -13.82 2.99 4.05
CA ASP A 97 -14.92 2.67 3.14
C ASP A 97 -14.61 2.98 1.66
N TYR A 98 -13.37 3.37 1.33
CA TYR A 98 -12.98 3.74 -0.04
C TYR A 98 -13.04 2.56 -1.01
N GLY A 99 -12.48 1.41 -0.64
CA GLY A 99 -12.17 0.35 -1.60
C GLY A 99 -11.80 -0.98 -0.96
N LEU A 100 -11.63 -1.99 -1.82
CA LEU A 100 -11.09 -3.31 -1.46
C LEU A 100 -9.82 -3.59 -2.25
N TRP A 101 -8.86 -4.25 -1.61
CA TRP A 101 -7.67 -4.74 -2.27
C TRP A 101 -8.01 -5.92 -3.16
N ILE A 102 -7.43 -5.94 -4.36
CA ILE A 102 -7.53 -7.05 -5.30
C ILE A 102 -6.13 -7.52 -5.72
N ARG A 103 -6.08 -8.73 -6.28
CA ARG A 103 -4.89 -9.48 -6.71
C ARG A 103 -4.06 -10.03 -5.55
N PRO A 104 -3.56 -11.28 -5.64
CA PRO A 104 -2.80 -11.89 -4.56
C PRO A 104 -1.44 -11.22 -4.34
N VAL A 105 -0.82 -10.70 -5.40
CA VAL A 105 0.44 -9.92 -5.41
C VAL A 105 0.25 -8.68 -6.28
N HIS A 106 1.11 -7.67 -6.09
CA HIS A 106 0.99 -6.36 -6.75
C HIS A 106 -0.43 -5.77 -6.57
N GLU A 107 -0.88 -5.79 -5.32
CA GLU A 107 -2.27 -5.55 -4.97
C GLU A 107 -2.66 -4.11 -5.33
N VAL A 108 -3.91 -3.95 -5.74
CA VAL A 108 -4.46 -2.63 -6.09
C VAL A 108 -5.70 -2.40 -5.25
N LEU A 109 -5.80 -1.22 -4.65
CA LEU A 109 -6.99 -0.79 -3.93
C LEU A 109 -8.02 -0.26 -4.93
N VAL A 110 -9.10 -1.01 -5.15
CA VAL A 110 -10.15 -0.66 -6.10
C VAL A 110 -11.31 0.00 -5.36
N PRO A 111 -11.78 1.20 -5.79
CA PRO A 111 -12.91 1.86 -5.17
C PRO A 111 -14.18 1.01 -5.19
N VAL A 112 -14.93 0.98 -4.08
CA VAL A 112 -16.22 0.28 -4.00
C VAL A 112 -17.38 1.27 -3.92
N GLY A 113 -18.15 1.38 -5.01
CA GLY A 113 -19.40 2.12 -5.06
C GLY A 113 -19.26 3.65 -5.21
N ALA A 114 -20.08 4.23 -6.09
CA ALA A 114 -20.22 5.66 -6.32
C ALA A 114 -21.02 6.35 -5.20
N ARG A 115 -20.57 6.25 -3.94
CA ARG A 115 -21.35 6.78 -2.81
C ARG A 115 -21.41 8.31 -2.73
N HIS A 116 -20.61 9.03 -3.49
CA HIS A 116 -20.78 10.47 -3.74
C HIS A 116 -20.80 10.62 -5.26
N GLY A 117 -21.71 11.39 -5.83
CA GLY A 117 -21.93 11.55 -7.28
C GLY A 117 -20.76 12.17 -8.08
N SER A 118 -19.53 11.91 -7.69
CA SER A 118 -18.27 12.21 -8.37
C SER A 118 -17.27 11.10 -8.07
N PRO A 119 -16.41 10.70 -9.02
CA PRO A 119 -15.34 9.74 -8.76
C PRO A 119 -14.49 10.25 -7.59
N ALA A 120 -14.30 9.40 -6.59
CA ALA A 120 -13.47 9.71 -5.43
C ALA A 120 -12.09 10.16 -5.90
N LYS A 121 -11.68 11.38 -5.55
CA LYS A 121 -10.37 11.89 -5.96
C LYS A 121 -9.29 11.24 -5.11
N ILE A 122 -8.18 10.92 -5.76
CA ILE A 122 -6.96 10.44 -5.11
C ILE A 122 -6.01 11.64 -5.01
N GLY A 123 -5.64 12.01 -3.79
CA GLY A 123 -4.61 13.00 -3.54
C GLY A 123 -3.21 12.38 -3.65
N VAL A 124 -2.18 13.20 -3.69
CA VAL A 124 -0.79 12.73 -3.71
C VAL A 124 -0.02 13.44 -2.61
N LEU A 125 0.58 12.66 -1.70
CA LEU A 125 1.49 13.19 -0.69
C LEU A 125 2.89 13.36 -1.28
N LYS A 126 3.69 14.25 -0.69
CA LYS A 126 5.02 14.61 -1.20
C LYS A 126 6.13 13.80 -0.55
N ASN A 127 6.00 13.50 0.75
CA ASN A 127 7.04 12.79 1.48
C ASN A 127 6.91 11.27 1.25
N PRO A 128 8.02 10.55 1.04
CA PRO A 128 7.96 9.13 0.71
C PRO A 128 7.85 8.24 1.94
N ILE A 129 7.26 7.07 1.75
CA ILE A 129 7.48 5.90 2.59
C ILE A 129 8.90 5.41 2.32
N LEU A 130 9.68 5.21 3.37
CA LEU A 130 11.02 4.62 3.28
C LEU A 130 10.87 3.10 3.22
N HIS A 131 11.39 2.48 2.16
CA HIS A 131 11.28 1.05 1.96
C HIS A 131 12.67 0.44 1.83
N THR A 132 13.04 -0.42 2.79
CA THR A 132 14.36 -1.08 2.81
C THR A 132 14.18 -2.59 2.78
N PRO A 133 13.73 -3.14 1.63
CA PRO A 133 13.51 -4.56 1.51
C PRO A 133 14.84 -5.31 1.35
N HIS A 134 14.78 -6.62 1.57
CA HIS A 134 15.86 -7.58 1.24
C HIS A 134 17.24 -7.27 1.84
N PRO A 135 17.54 -7.77 3.04
CA PRO A 135 18.87 -7.61 3.62
C PRO A 135 19.97 -8.31 2.82
N THR A 136 19.63 -9.29 1.97
CA THR A 136 20.59 -10.07 1.17
C THR A 136 20.09 -10.33 -0.26
N ILE A 137 21.01 -10.59 -1.18
CA ILE A 137 20.68 -11.04 -2.55
C ILE A 137 19.84 -12.33 -2.53
N ALA A 138 20.15 -13.27 -1.62
CA ALA A 138 19.36 -14.49 -1.49
C ALA A 138 17.89 -14.17 -1.17
N SER A 139 17.65 -13.31 -0.16
CA SER A 139 16.29 -12.89 0.20
C SER A 139 15.55 -12.14 -0.92
N PHE A 140 16.29 -11.43 -1.77
CA PHE A 140 15.75 -10.77 -2.95
C PHE A 140 15.31 -11.79 -4.02
N LEU A 141 16.16 -12.78 -4.32
CA LEU A 141 15.85 -13.84 -5.28
C LEU A 141 14.67 -14.72 -4.81
N ASP A 142 14.62 -15.06 -3.52
CA ASP A 142 13.51 -15.81 -2.94
C ASP A 142 12.18 -15.07 -3.11
N LYS A 143 12.19 -13.74 -2.90
CA LYS A 143 11.01 -12.91 -3.10
C LYS A 143 10.58 -12.86 -4.56
N ILE A 144 11.54 -12.72 -5.48
CA ILE A 144 11.26 -12.74 -6.93
C ILE A 144 10.58 -14.06 -7.31
N ASN A 145 11.14 -15.19 -6.88
CA ASN A 145 10.60 -16.52 -7.18
C ASN A 145 9.18 -16.67 -6.64
N LEU A 146 8.93 -16.26 -5.39
CA LEU A 146 7.60 -16.31 -4.79
C LEU A 146 6.61 -15.44 -5.55
N TYR A 147 6.93 -14.17 -5.80
CA TYR A 147 6.01 -13.21 -6.40
C TYR A 147 5.71 -13.55 -7.86
N SER A 148 6.73 -13.94 -8.63
CA SER A 148 6.55 -14.37 -10.01
C SER A 148 5.69 -15.63 -10.13
N THR A 149 5.85 -16.60 -9.22
CA THR A 149 5.01 -17.80 -9.16
C THR A 149 3.55 -17.44 -8.88
N LEU A 150 3.30 -16.61 -7.85
CA LEU A 150 1.94 -16.19 -7.49
C LEU A 150 1.26 -15.36 -8.61
N GLU A 151 2.01 -14.48 -9.28
CA GLU A 151 1.49 -13.70 -10.41
C GLU A 151 1.19 -14.60 -11.61
N ALA A 152 2.04 -15.58 -11.92
CA ALA A 152 1.81 -16.53 -13.00
C ALA A 152 0.54 -17.37 -12.76
N ASP A 153 0.39 -17.90 -11.55
CA ASP A 153 -0.82 -18.65 -11.15
C ASP A 153 -2.08 -17.79 -11.23
N TYR A 154 -2.01 -16.53 -10.77
CA TYR A 154 -3.11 -15.59 -10.86
C TYR A 154 -3.52 -15.35 -12.32
N ARG A 155 -2.56 -15.04 -13.20
CA ARG A 155 -2.82 -14.78 -14.62
C ARG A 155 -3.36 -15.99 -15.35
N PHE A 156 -2.81 -17.18 -15.07
CA PHE A 156 -3.29 -18.43 -15.65
C PHE A 156 -4.76 -18.67 -15.30
N LYS A 157 -5.17 -18.44 -14.04
CA LYS A 157 -6.57 -18.54 -13.60
C LYS A 157 -7.49 -17.51 -14.29
N GLN A 158 -6.96 -16.38 -14.74
CA GLN A 158 -7.68 -15.38 -15.56
C GLN A 158 -7.74 -15.76 -17.05
N GLY A 159 -7.19 -16.92 -17.45
CA GLY A 159 -7.14 -17.35 -18.84
C GLY A 159 -6.07 -16.63 -19.69
N ILE A 160 -5.21 -15.82 -19.07
CA ILE A 160 -4.10 -15.17 -19.75
C ILE A 160 -3.04 -16.23 -20.04
N LYS A 161 -2.78 -16.49 -21.32
CA LYS A 161 -1.74 -17.40 -21.76
C LYS A 161 -0.44 -16.65 -21.98
N SER A 162 0.65 -17.21 -21.48
CA SER A 162 2.02 -16.81 -21.84
C SER A 162 2.40 -17.44 -23.17
N SER A 163 3.00 -16.66 -24.07
CA SER A 163 3.79 -17.18 -25.19
C SER A 163 5.25 -16.85 -24.92
N LEU A 164 6.13 -17.85 -25.03
CA LEU A 164 7.58 -17.64 -25.11
C LEU A 164 7.96 -17.11 -26.50
#